data_AF-A0A8E0VNS5-F1
#
_entry.id   AF-A0A8E0VNS5-F1
#
_cell.length_a   1.000
_cell.length_b   1.000
_cell.length_c   1.000
_cell.angle_alpha   90.00
_cell.angle_beta   90.00
_cell.angle_gamma   90.00
#
_symmetry.space_group_name_H-M   'P 1'
#
loop_
_entity.id
_entity.type
_entity.pdbx_description
1 polymer ?
#
loop_
_entity_poly.entity_id
_entity_poly.type
_entity_poly.pdbx_seq_one_letter_code
_entity_poly.pdbx_strand_id
1 'polypeptide(L)'
;MIKKESSVIDMIDLTGEVADAAQVDRGLTSRIISMFEDGYTVPFIARYRKELTGGMEPQVLHRLREKMLECKILIEKIDKSFEYLKKNGLLTDDLSKQLVKCKTVNEVHFLTEPLKSKGPRTLSAKAKAANLESLALEVLTSGRFVDISRRAPKEARGECLFHFCAFFVTVILSQTQ
;
A
#
# COMPACT_ATOMS: atom_id res chain seq x y z
N MET A 1 -3.35 22.03 16.83
CA MET A 1 -3.26 22.32 15.38
C MET A 1 -1.98 21.71 14.86
N ILE A 2 -2.03 20.46 14.41
CA ILE A 2 -0.87 19.76 13.86
C ILE A 2 -0.81 20.18 12.39
N LYS A 3 0.25 20.90 12.01
CA LYS A 3 0.56 21.18 10.61
C LYS A 3 0.73 19.81 9.94
N LYS A 4 -0.24 19.40 9.11
CA LYS A 4 -0.06 18.27 8.21
C LYS A 4 1.12 18.63 7.31
N GLU A 5 2.20 17.88 7.37
CA GLU A 5 3.17 17.80 6.27
C GLU A 5 2.50 17.08 5.09
N SER A 6 1.43 17.70 4.58
CA SER A 6 0.59 17.28 3.45
C SER A 6 1.29 17.41 2.10
N SER A 7 2.51 17.95 2.06
CA SER A 7 3.13 18.45 0.83
C SER A 7 3.58 17.38 -0.16
N VAL A 8 3.70 16.10 0.22
CA VAL A 8 4.09 15.03 -0.72
C VAL A 8 2.87 14.41 -1.41
N ILE A 9 1.70 14.49 -0.78
CA ILE A 9 0.47 13.83 -1.22
C ILE A 9 -0.36 14.75 -2.12
N ASP A 10 -0.19 16.07 -1.97
CA ASP A 10 -0.72 17.09 -2.89
C ASP A 10 -0.11 17.01 -4.31
N MET A 11 0.92 16.17 -4.54
CA MET A 11 1.49 15.92 -5.87
C MET A 11 0.69 14.92 -6.71
N ILE A 12 -0.22 14.14 -6.10
CA ILE A 12 -1.11 13.26 -6.86
C ILE A 12 -2.23 14.12 -7.40
N ASP A 13 -2.20 14.40 -8.71
CA ASP A 13 -3.25 15.13 -9.41
C ASP A 13 -4.52 14.26 -9.50
N LEU A 14 -5.28 14.23 -8.40
CA LEU A 14 -6.59 13.58 -8.30
C LEU A 14 -7.52 14.02 -9.44
N THR A 15 -7.44 15.29 -9.83
CA THR A 15 -8.30 15.84 -10.88
C THR A 15 -7.91 15.30 -12.25
N GLY A 16 -6.61 15.19 -12.53
CA GLY A 16 -6.06 14.60 -13.74
C GLY A 16 -6.41 13.12 -13.89
N GLU A 17 -6.13 12.31 -12.87
CA GLU A 17 -6.40 10.85 -12.91
C GLU A 17 -7.90 10.55 -13.05
N VAL A 18 -8.77 11.27 -12.35
CA VAL A 18 -10.23 11.10 -12.46
C VAL A 18 -10.74 11.57 -13.83
N ALA A 19 -10.20 12.68 -14.36
CA ALA A 19 -10.57 13.19 -15.68
C ALA A 19 -10.17 12.22 -16.79
N ASP A 20 -8.95 11.69 -16.74
CA ASP A 20 -8.42 10.76 -17.73
C ASP A 20 -9.18 9.42 -17.68
N ALA A 21 -9.52 8.92 -16.49
CA ALA A 21 -10.30 7.70 -16.32
C ALA A 21 -11.76 7.85 -16.82
N ALA A 22 -12.35 9.03 -16.65
CA ALA A 22 -13.73 9.30 -17.08
C ALA A 22 -13.83 9.82 -18.53
N GLN A 23 -12.71 10.12 -19.19
CA GLN A 23 -12.64 10.80 -20.51
C GLN A 23 -13.40 12.13 -20.52
N VAL A 24 -13.29 12.90 -19.44
CA VAL A 24 -13.98 14.17 -19.24
C VAL A 24 -12.96 15.30 -19.19
N ASP A 25 -13.35 16.48 -19.68
CA ASP A 25 -12.52 17.69 -19.56
C ASP A 25 -12.15 17.98 -18.10
N ARG A 26 -10.87 18.32 -17.86
CA ARG A 26 -10.34 18.57 -16.50
C ARG A 26 -11.07 19.69 -15.78
N GLY A 27 -11.48 20.74 -16.49
CA GLY A 27 -12.21 21.87 -15.93
C GLY A 27 -13.60 21.47 -15.43
N LEU A 28 -14.29 20.59 -16.17
CA LEU A 28 -15.57 20.02 -15.74
C LEU A 28 -15.40 19.05 -14.57
N THR A 29 -14.40 18.18 -14.63
CA THR A 29 -14.08 17.23 -13.55
C THR A 29 -13.82 17.95 -12.23
N SER A 30 -13.02 19.03 -12.24
CA SER A 30 -12.75 19.84 -11.04
C SER A 30 -14.04 20.39 -10.40
N ARG A 31 -14.94 20.95 -11.22
CA ARG A 31 -16.23 21.48 -10.73
C ARG A 31 -17.11 20.38 -10.13
N ILE A 32 -17.17 19.22 -10.79
CA ILE A 32 -17.96 18.08 -10.32
C ILE A 32 -17.37 17.51 -9.02
N ILE A 33 -16.05 17.45 -8.90
CA ILE A 33 -15.36 17.04 -7.67
C ILE A 33 -15.74 17.97 -6.53
N SER A 34 -15.66 19.30 -6.71
CA SER A 34 -16.08 20.27 -5.68
C SER A 34 -17.53 20.05 -5.24
N MET A 35 -18.44 19.75 -6.18
CA MET A 35 -19.82 19.43 -5.84
C MET A 35 -19.95 18.15 -4.99
N PHE A 36 -19.18 17.12 -5.29
CA PHE A 36 -19.17 15.91 -4.47
C PHE A 36 -18.59 16.15 -3.08
N GLU A 37 -17.62 17.06 -2.95
CA GLU A 37 -17.06 17.48 -1.66
C GLU A 37 -18.02 18.31 -0.82
N ASP A 38 -18.84 19.15 -1.47
CA ASP A 38 -19.95 19.86 -0.84
C ASP A 38 -21.10 18.93 -0.40
N GLY A 39 -21.01 17.63 -0.73
CA GLY A 39 -21.98 16.61 -0.32
C GLY A 39 -23.19 16.46 -1.24
N TYR A 40 -23.14 17.02 -2.46
CA TYR A 40 -24.21 16.81 -3.44
C TYR A 40 -24.25 15.36 -3.94
N THR A 41 -25.46 14.82 -4.11
CA THR A 41 -25.66 13.46 -4.61
C THR A 41 -25.79 13.42 -6.13
N VAL A 42 -25.43 12.29 -6.76
CA VAL A 42 -25.53 12.12 -8.21
C VAL A 42 -26.94 12.41 -8.76
N PRO A 43 -28.04 11.91 -8.15
CA PRO A 43 -29.39 12.23 -8.62
C PRO A 43 -29.73 13.71 -8.53
N PHE A 44 -29.22 14.41 -7.50
CA PHE A 44 -29.42 15.84 -7.34
C PHE A 44 -28.69 16.64 -8.42
N ILE A 45 -27.42 16.31 -8.68
CA ILE A 45 -26.61 16.95 -9.71
C ILE A 45 -27.24 16.74 -11.09
N ALA A 46 -27.62 15.50 -11.41
CA ALA A 46 -28.23 15.15 -12.69
C ALA A 46 -29.56 15.87 -12.95
N ARG A 47 -30.35 16.11 -11.90
CA ARG A 47 -31.68 16.75 -12.03
C ARG A 47 -31.63 18.27 -11.96
N TYR A 48 -30.81 18.85 -11.08
CA TYR A 48 -30.87 20.27 -10.74
C TYR A 48 -29.63 21.07 -11.15
N ARG A 49 -28.52 20.41 -11.52
CA ARG A 49 -27.24 21.07 -11.83
C ARG A 49 -26.66 20.66 -13.19
N LYS A 50 -27.55 20.32 -14.14
CA LYS A 50 -27.20 19.86 -15.48
C LYS A 50 -26.37 20.88 -16.28
N GLU A 51 -26.67 22.18 -16.11
CA GLU A 51 -25.92 23.27 -16.75
C GLU A 51 -24.47 23.37 -16.26
N LEU A 52 -24.23 23.08 -14.98
CA LEU A 52 -22.89 23.18 -14.37
C LEU A 52 -21.99 22.00 -14.74
N THR A 53 -22.58 20.84 -15.06
CA THR A 53 -21.87 19.63 -15.48
C THR A 53 -21.80 19.47 -16.99
N GLY A 54 -22.29 20.44 -17.78
CA GLY A 54 -22.29 20.37 -19.24
C GLY A 54 -23.24 19.32 -19.81
N GLY A 55 -24.28 18.93 -19.06
CA GLY A 55 -25.28 18.00 -19.57
C GLY A 55 -24.96 16.52 -19.45
N MET A 56 -23.96 16.14 -18.65
CA MET A 56 -23.52 14.74 -18.50
C MET A 56 -24.62 13.76 -18.11
N GLU A 57 -24.51 12.56 -18.64
CA GLU A 57 -25.40 11.45 -18.32
C GLU A 57 -25.20 10.98 -16.86
N PRO A 58 -26.27 10.60 -16.12
CA PRO A 58 -26.15 10.11 -14.75
C PRO A 58 -25.16 8.95 -14.59
N GLN A 59 -25.04 8.07 -15.58
CA GLN A 59 -24.07 6.96 -15.56
C GLN A 59 -22.62 7.43 -15.52
N VAL A 60 -22.29 8.54 -16.19
CA VAL A 60 -20.94 9.14 -16.17
C VAL A 60 -20.66 9.73 -14.79
N LEU A 61 -21.63 10.44 -14.20
CA LEU A 61 -21.50 11.01 -12.84
C LEU A 61 -21.28 9.93 -11.77
N HIS A 62 -21.94 8.76 -11.92
CA HIS A 62 -21.69 7.61 -11.05
C HIS A 62 -20.26 7.08 -11.16
N ARG A 63 -19.78 6.83 -12.38
CA ARG A 63 -18.40 6.39 -12.64
C ARG A 63 -17.36 7.37 -12.09
N LEU A 64 -17.60 8.67 -12.29
CA LEU A 64 -16.70 9.72 -11.80
C LEU A 64 -16.64 9.75 -10.27
N ARG A 65 -17.79 9.59 -9.60
CA ARG A 65 -17.86 9.50 -8.14
C ARG A 65 -17.13 8.27 -7.59
N GLU A 66 -17.30 7.12 -8.22
CA GLU A 66 -16.61 5.87 -7.83
C GLU A 66 -15.10 6.02 -7.99
N LYS A 67 -14.63 6.54 -9.13
CA LYS A 67 -13.20 6.78 -9.38
C LYS A 67 -12.60 7.79 -8.41
N MET A 68 -13.31 8.88 -8.13
CA MET A 68 -12.90 9.84 -7.10
C MET A 68 -12.75 9.18 -5.74
N LEU A 69 -13.69 8.32 -5.33
CA LEU A 69 -13.63 7.62 -4.05
C LEU A 69 -12.47 6.62 -3.99
N GLU A 70 -12.25 5.84 -5.05
CA GLU A 70 -11.12 4.93 -5.17
C GLU A 70 -9.78 5.66 -4.99
N CYS A 71 -9.62 6.79 -5.67
CA CYS A 71 -8.41 7.60 -5.58
C CYS A 71 -8.22 8.20 -4.17
N LYS A 72 -9.30 8.64 -3.51
CA LYS A 72 -9.25 9.10 -2.11
C LYS A 72 -8.81 7.98 -1.16
N ILE A 73 -9.32 6.76 -1.33
CA ILE A 73 -8.91 5.59 -0.53
C ILE A 73 -7.42 5.29 -0.73
N LEU A 74 -6.94 5.38 -1.98
CA LEU A 74 -5.53 5.20 -2.30
C LEU A 74 -4.65 6.23 -1.59
N ILE A 75 -5.00 7.51 -1.68
CA ILE A 75 -4.31 8.61 -1.01
C ILE A 75 -4.25 8.35 0.50
N GLU A 76 -5.40 8.07 1.15
CA GLU A 76 -5.43 7.78 2.57
C GLU A 76 -4.55 6.58 2.97
N LYS A 77 -4.44 5.58 2.09
CA LYS A 77 -3.59 4.40 2.34
C LYS A 77 -2.11 4.75 2.24
N ILE A 78 -1.73 5.59 1.28
CA ILE A 78 -0.37 6.10 1.13
C ILE A 78 0.01 6.92 2.37
N ASP A 79 -0.85 7.84 2.81
CA ASP A 79 -0.64 8.68 4.01
C ASP A 79 -0.37 7.84 5.25
N LYS A 80 -1.25 6.87 5.53
CA LYS A 80 -1.10 5.96 6.66
C LYS A 80 0.20 5.17 6.60
N SER A 81 0.64 4.81 5.39
CA SER A 81 1.89 4.07 5.19
C SER A 81 3.10 4.96 5.43
N PHE A 82 3.07 6.21 4.96
CA PHE A 82 4.11 7.20 5.26
C PHE A 82 4.22 7.48 6.76
N GLU A 83 3.10 7.67 7.45
CA GLU A 83 3.11 7.87 8.90
C GLU A 83 3.71 6.67 9.63
N TYR A 84 3.38 5.44 9.20
CA TYR A 84 3.96 4.23 9.75
C TYR A 84 5.48 4.16 9.54
N LEU A 85 5.94 4.39 8.31
CA LEU A 85 7.37 4.34 7.98
C LEU A 85 8.18 5.42 8.70
N LYS A 86 7.63 6.64 8.80
CA LYS A 86 8.23 7.75 9.53
C LYS A 86 8.37 7.44 11.02
N LYS A 87 7.33 6.86 11.64
CA LYS A 87 7.36 6.45 13.05
C LYS A 87 8.40 5.37 13.34
N ASN A 88 8.64 4.45 12.40
CA ASN A 88 9.61 3.37 12.55
C ASN A 88 11.03 3.74 12.08
N GLY A 89 11.24 4.96 11.54
CA GLY A 89 12.54 5.37 10.99
C GLY A 89 12.98 4.60 9.74
N LEU A 90 12.05 3.91 9.07
CA LEU A 90 12.31 3.10 7.86
C LEU A 90 12.12 3.90 6.57
N LEU A 91 11.89 5.21 6.68
CA LEU A 91 11.60 6.07 5.54
C LEU A 91 12.90 6.39 4.78
N THR A 92 13.06 5.79 3.60
CA THR A 92 14.12 6.14 2.65
C THR A 92 13.57 6.95 1.48
N ASP A 93 14.42 7.73 0.82
CA ASP A 93 14.04 8.54 -0.35
C ASP A 93 13.62 7.68 -1.55
N ASP A 94 14.12 6.44 -1.65
CA ASP A 94 13.67 5.51 -2.69
C ASP A 94 12.25 4.99 -2.40
N LEU A 95 11.97 4.60 -1.16
CA LEU A 95 10.64 4.14 -0.75
C LEU A 95 9.58 5.24 -0.89
N SER A 96 9.93 6.50 -0.60
CA SER A 96 9.00 7.62 -0.79
C SER A 96 8.64 7.80 -2.28
N LYS A 97 9.62 7.73 -3.17
CA LYS A 97 9.40 7.78 -4.63
C LYS A 97 8.58 6.60 -5.15
N GLN A 98 8.82 5.40 -4.62
CA GLN A 98 8.04 4.22 -4.99
C GLN A 98 6.57 4.35 -4.55
N LEU A 99 6.32 4.83 -3.32
CA LEU A 99 4.97 5.05 -2.81
C LEU A 99 4.18 6.10 -3.61
N VAL A 100 4.84 7.19 -4.04
CA VAL A 100 4.19 8.23 -4.85
C VAL A 100 3.85 7.73 -6.26
N LYS A 101 4.57 6.73 -6.78
CA LYS A 101 4.30 6.13 -8.10
C LYS A 101 3.17 5.10 -8.08
N CYS A 102 2.73 4.64 -6.92
CA CYS A 102 1.69 3.61 -6.83
C CYS A 102 0.36 4.12 -7.39
N LYS A 103 -0.25 3.32 -8.28
CA LYS A 103 -1.55 3.62 -8.89
C LYS A 103 -2.70 2.84 -8.28
N THR A 104 -2.39 1.78 -7.55
CA THR A 104 -3.41 0.92 -6.94
C THR A 104 -3.14 0.69 -5.45
N VAL A 105 -4.22 0.48 -4.69
CA VAL A 105 -4.14 0.16 -3.25
C VAL A 105 -3.36 -1.14 -3.02
N ASN A 106 -3.43 -2.07 -3.97
CA ASN A 106 -2.71 -3.33 -3.93
C ASN A 106 -1.20 -3.13 -4.05
N GLU A 107 -0.73 -2.26 -4.94
CA GLU A 107 0.71 -1.93 -5.05
C GLU A 107 1.24 -1.35 -3.73
N VAL A 108 0.51 -0.40 -3.13
CA VAL A 108 0.86 0.16 -1.81
C VAL A 108 0.92 -0.94 -0.75
N HIS A 109 -0.03 -1.87 -0.79
CA HIS A 109 -0.01 -3.03 0.11
C HIS A 109 1.24 -3.88 -0.11
N PHE A 110 1.56 -4.28 -1.33
CA PHE A 110 2.73 -5.10 -1.63
C PHE A 110 4.06 -4.45 -1.21
N LEU A 111 4.20 -3.14 -1.36
CA LEU A 111 5.40 -2.42 -0.92
C LEU A 111 5.51 -2.32 0.61
N THR A 112 4.39 -2.10 1.29
CA THR A 112 4.40 -1.81 2.73
C THR A 112 4.33 -3.06 3.61
N GLU A 113 3.78 -4.16 3.09
CA GLU A 113 3.57 -5.40 3.85
C GLU A 113 4.87 -6.04 4.37
N PRO A 114 5.97 -6.12 3.58
CA PRO A 114 7.24 -6.66 4.07
C PRO A 114 7.86 -5.84 5.20
N LEU A 115 7.64 -4.51 5.19
CA LEU A 115 8.20 -3.57 6.15
C LEU A 115 7.43 -3.54 7.47
N LYS A 116 6.20 -4.07 7.50
CA LYS A 116 5.42 -4.13 8.73
C LYS A 116 6.00 -5.17 9.67
N SER A 117 6.17 -4.78 10.93
CA SER A 117 6.57 -5.67 12.01
C SER A 117 5.61 -6.87 12.10
N LYS A 118 6.11 -8.07 11.78
CA LYS A 118 5.33 -9.30 11.94
C LYS A 118 5.03 -9.53 13.41
N GLY A 119 3.78 -9.89 13.74
CA GLY A 119 3.38 -10.11 15.12
C GLY A 119 4.21 -11.21 15.81
N PRO A 120 4.37 -11.16 17.15
CA PRO A 120 5.23 -12.08 17.91
C PRO A 120 4.76 -13.53 17.87
N ARG A 121 3.50 -13.79 17.49
CA ARG A 121 2.95 -15.15 17.37
C ARG A 121 3.20 -15.82 16.01
N THR A 122 3.76 -15.10 15.04
CA THR A 122 4.01 -15.67 13.70
C THR A 122 5.10 -16.74 13.77
N LEU A 123 5.00 -17.78 12.92
CA LEU A 123 6.03 -18.83 12.81
C LEU A 123 7.41 -18.23 12.51
N SER A 124 7.44 -17.15 11.71
CA SER A 124 8.65 -16.37 11.40
C SER A 124 9.27 -15.72 12.65
N ALA A 125 8.45 -15.09 13.51
CA ALA A 125 8.94 -14.49 14.76
C ALA A 125 9.45 -15.55 15.75
N LYS A 126 8.76 -16.70 15.85
CA LYS A 126 9.24 -17.83 16.65
C LYS A 126 10.54 -18.42 16.11
N ALA A 127 10.71 -18.48 14.79
CA ALA A 127 11.97 -18.93 14.16
C ALA A 127 13.14 -17.97 14.44
N LYS A 128 12.90 -16.64 14.42
CA LYS A 128 13.90 -15.64 14.87
C LYS A 128 14.26 -15.85 16.34
N ALA A 129 13.27 -16.01 17.22
CA ALA A 129 13.49 -16.26 18.64
C ALA A 129 14.29 -17.57 18.89
N ALA A 130 14.16 -18.55 18.00
CA ALA A 130 14.89 -19.81 18.03
C ALA A 130 16.29 -19.76 17.39
N ASN A 131 16.82 -18.57 17.04
CA ASN A 131 18.12 -18.37 16.40
C ASN A 131 18.34 -19.13 15.08
N LEU A 132 17.25 -19.40 14.34
CA LEU A 132 17.32 -20.10 13.04
C LEU A 132 17.75 -19.17 11.88
N GLU A 133 18.05 -17.90 12.16
CA GLU A 133 18.32 -16.88 11.14
C GLU A 133 19.67 -17.07 10.42
N SER A 134 20.73 -17.40 11.16
CA SER A 134 22.05 -17.67 10.59
C SER A 134 22.02 -18.86 9.62
N LEU A 135 21.28 -19.91 9.98
CA LEU A 135 21.12 -21.10 9.15
C LEU A 135 20.30 -20.79 7.87
N ALA A 136 19.26 -19.97 7.97
CA ALA A 136 18.47 -19.55 6.81
C ALA A 136 19.31 -18.73 5.82
N LEU A 137 20.17 -17.82 6.32
CA LEU A 137 21.09 -17.06 5.50
C LEU A 137 22.14 -17.94 4.82
N GLU A 138 22.64 -18.96 5.52
CA GLU A 138 23.58 -19.94 4.95
C GLU A 138 22.95 -20.72 3.79
N VAL A 139 21.72 -21.21 3.96
CA VAL A 139 20.98 -21.92 2.89
C VAL A 139 20.79 -21.00 1.68
N LEU A 140 20.38 -19.74 1.92
CA LEU A 140 20.12 -18.78 0.85
C LEU A 140 21.39 -18.43 0.06
N THR A 141 22.50 -18.22 0.76
CA THR A 141 23.77 -17.77 0.14
C THR A 141 24.52 -18.93 -0.52
N SER A 142 24.50 -20.10 0.10
CA SER A 142 25.38 -21.19 -0.30
C SER A 142 24.88 -22.00 -1.50
N GLY A 143 23.58 -21.95 -1.83
CA GLY A 143 22.98 -22.75 -2.91
C GLY A 143 23.17 -24.26 -2.76
N ARG A 144 23.60 -24.73 -1.57
CA ARG A 144 23.90 -26.13 -1.27
C ARG A 144 22.81 -26.71 -0.38
N PHE A 145 22.66 -28.03 -0.44
CA PHE A 145 21.83 -28.75 0.51
C PHE A 145 22.42 -28.62 1.93
N VAL A 146 21.66 -28.02 2.84
CA VAL A 146 22.01 -27.89 4.26
C VAL A 146 21.05 -28.75 5.07
N ASP A 147 21.60 -29.68 5.84
CA ASP A 147 20.81 -30.52 6.73
C ASP A 147 20.42 -29.73 8.00
N ILE A 148 19.21 -29.19 7.97
CA ILE A 148 18.64 -28.33 9.03
C ILE A 148 18.46 -29.11 10.33
N SER A 149 18.08 -30.37 10.27
CA SER A 149 17.78 -31.19 11.46
C SER A 149 19.00 -31.40 12.36
N ARG A 150 20.18 -31.51 11.75
CA ARG A 150 21.44 -31.73 12.47
C ARG A 150 22.06 -30.43 13.00
N ARG A 151 21.93 -29.33 12.24
CA ARG A 151 22.53 -28.03 12.54
C ARG A 151 21.65 -27.10 13.37
N ALA A 152 20.35 -27.36 13.46
CA ALA A 152 19.45 -26.56 14.29
C ALA A 152 19.79 -26.71 15.79
N PRO A 153 19.68 -25.60 16.55
CA PRO A 153 19.90 -25.60 18.00
C PRO A 153 18.87 -26.51 18.70
N LYS A 154 19.23 -27.04 19.87
CA LYS A 154 18.44 -28.07 20.56
C LYS A 154 17.02 -27.59 20.89
N GLU A 155 16.82 -26.29 21.14
CA GLU A 155 15.51 -25.71 21.44
C GLU A 155 14.54 -25.75 20.23
N ALA A 156 15.06 -25.79 19.01
CA ALA A 156 14.25 -25.73 17.79
C ALA A 156 13.84 -27.13 17.27
N ARG A 157 14.53 -28.20 17.68
CA ARG A 157 14.46 -29.55 17.07
C ARG A 157 13.07 -30.20 17.04
N GLY A 158 12.12 -29.76 17.87
CA GLY A 158 10.72 -30.24 17.85
C GLY A 158 9.79 -29.51 16.88
N GLU A 159 10.08 -28.24 16.53
CA GLU A 159 9.21 -27.38 15.71
C GLU A 159 9.88 -26.94 14.37
N CYS A 160 11.12 -27.38 14.13
CA CYS A 160 12.04 -26.89 13.10
C CYS A 160 11.46 -26.84 11.67
N LEU A 161 10.89 -27.93 11.16
CA LEU A 161 10.63 -28.05 9.71
C LEU A 161 9.56 -27.06 9.21
N PHE A 162 8.48 -26.87 9.96
CA PHE A 162 7.38 -26.00 9.54
C PHE A 162 7.69 -24.51 9.76
N HIS A 163 8.43 -24.18 10.80
CA HIS A 163 8.86 -22.80 11.07
C HIS A 163 9.95 -22.30 10.12
N PHE A 164 10.87 -23.18 9.73
CA PHE A 164 12.00 -22.80 8.90
C PHE A 164 11.57 -22.42 7.47
N CYS A 165 10.63 -23.15 6.85
CA CYS A 165 10.08 -22.80 5.54
C CYS A 165 9.40 -21.41 5.52
N ALA A 166 8.61 -21.07 6.54
CA ALA A 166 7.93 -19.77 6.62
C ALA A 166 8.91 -18.61 6.89
N PHE A 167 10.00 -18.88 7.60
CA PHE A 167 11.07 -17.92 7.84
C PHE A 167 11.91 -17.69 6.58
N PHE A 168 12.22 -18.74 5.83
CA PHE A 168 13.01 -18.68 4.59
C PHE A 168 12.39 -17.75 3.55
N VAL A 169 11.06 -17.79 3.36
CA VAL A 169 10.33 -16.86 2.49
C VAL A 169 10.47 -15.41 2.96
N THR A 170 10.51 -15.18 4.28
CA THR A 170 10.65 -13.83 4.84
C THR A 170 12.07 -13.27 4.68
N VAL A 171 13.09 -14.10 4.85
CA VAL A 171 14.50 -13.72 4.67
C VAL A 171 14.81 -13.43 3.21
N ILE A 172 14.31 -14.27 2.29
CA ILE A 172 14.44 -14.03 0.84
C ILE A 172 13.85 -12.66 0.49
N LEU A 173 12.61 -12.39 0.90
CA LEU A 173 11.93 -11.13 0.62
C LEU A 173 12.63 -9.90 1.22
N SER A 174 13.40 -10.07 2.30
CA SER A 174 14.16 -8.99 2.94
C SER A 174 15.54 -8.73 2.33
N GLN A 175 16.08 -9.66 1.52
CA GLN A 175 17.41 -9.57 0.91
C GLN A 175 17.36 -9.23 -0.59
N THR A 176 16.17 -9.27 -1.21
CA THR A 176 15.95 -8.92 -2.62
C THR A 176 15.53 -7.46 -2.85
N GLN A 177 15.76 -6.56 -1.88
CA GLN A 177 15.59 -5.10 -2.05
C GLN A 177 16.91 -4.37 -1.84
#